data_AF-A0A1E9GKK8-F1
#
_entry.id   AF-A0A1E9GKK8-F1
#
_cell.length_a   1.000
_cell.length_b   1.000
_cell.length_c   1.000
_cell.angle_alpha   90.00
_cell.angle_beta   90.00
_cell.angle_gamma   90.00
#
_symmetry.space_group_name_H-M   'P 1'
#
loop_
_entity.id
_entity.type
_entity.pdbx_description
1 polymer ?
#
loop_
_entity_poly.entity_id
_entity_poly.type
_entity_poly.pdbx_seq_one_letter_code
_entity_poly.pdbx_strand_id
1 'polypeptide(L)'
;MKKLRFVFLALLFFLARPESAMASDGTWQGKQYLKADGNQAANEWIFDAHYQSWFYIKEDANYAENEWLKQGDDYFYLKFGGYMAKSEWIEDKGVLYYLDQDGKMKRNAWLGASYVGATGAKVIEDWVYDSQYDAWFYIKADGQHAEKEWLQIKGKDYYFKSGGYLLTSQWIEQAYVSASGAKVQQGWLFDKQYQSWFYIKENGKHAEKEWIFENGHYYYLKSGGYMAANEWIWDKESWFYFKSDGKMAEKEWLYDAKSQAWYYFKSGGYMAKNETVDGYQFGSDGKWLGEKATNENAAYYQVVPVTANIYNADGEKLSYISQGSVVWLDKDRKSDDKRLAITISGLSGYMKTEDLQELDASKDFIPYYESDGYRFYHYVAQNASIPVAPHLSDMEVGKKYYSADGLHFDGFKLENPFLFKDLTEVTNYSAEDLDKVFSLLNIDNSLLENKGATFKEAEEHYHINALYLLAHSALESDWGRSKIAKDKNNFFGITAYDTTPYLSAKTFDDVDKGILGASKWIKENYIDRGRTFLGNKASGMNVEYASDPYWGEKIASVMMKINEKLGGKD
;
A
#
# COMPACT_ATOMS: atom_id res chain seq x y z
N MET A 1 -42.66 -32.92 -29.31
CA MET A 1 -42.78 -33.90 -30.41
C MET A 1 -41.66 -34.94 -30.31
N LYS A 2 -41.96 -36.16 -29.85
CA LYS A 2 -41.37 -37.43 -30.28
C LYS A 2 -42.25 -38.56 -29.73
N LYS A 3 -42.84 -39.31 -30.66
CA LYS A 3 -43.57 -40.61 -30.54
C LYS A 3 -42.62 -41.68 -29.95
N LEU A 4 -42.94 -42.89 -29.47
CA LEU A 4 -44.03 -43.90 -29.50
C LEU A 4 -43.50 -45.00 -28.52
N ARG A 5 -44.21 -45.81 -27.73
CA ARG A 5 -45.10 -46.95 -28.06
C ARG A 5 -45.55 -47.63 -26.75
N PHE A 6 -46.79 -48.11 -26.76
CA PHE A 6 -47.42 -49.02 -25.79
C PHE A 6 -46.75 -50.41 -25.75
N VAL A 7 -46.76 -51.05 -24.57
CA VAL A 7 -46.99 -52.49 -24.42
C VAL A 7 -47.97 -52.70 -23.26
N PHE A 8 -49.12 -53.27 -23.57
CA PHE A 8 -50.08 -53.85 -22.64
C PHE A 8 -49.58 -55.24 -22.25
N LEU A 9 -49.46 -55.54 -20.96
CA LEU A 9 -49.41 -56.92 -20.48
C LEU A 9 -50.32 -57.02 -19.25
N ALA A 10 -51.55 -57.46 -19.50
CA ALA A 10 -52.48 -57.87 -18.46
C ALA A 10 -52.01 -59.24 -17.93
N LEU A 11 -51.40 -59.27 -16.75
CA LEU A 11 -51.31 -60.48 -15.95
C LEU A 11 -52.36 -60.40 -14.84
N LEU A 12 -53.39 -61.24 -14.96
CA LEU A 12 -54.26 -61.62 -13.86
C LEU A 12 -53.40 -62.37 -12.84
N PHE A 13 -53.10 -61.74 -11.71
CA PHE A 13 -52.76 -62.43 -10.47
C PHE A 13 -53.88 -62.18 -9.46
N PHE A 14 -54.47 -63.26 -8.96
CA PHE A 14 -55.42 -63.27 -7.85
C PHE A 14 -54.76 -62.63 -6.63
N LEU A 15 -55.07 -61.36 -6.35
CA LEU A 15 -54.89 -60.78 -5.02
C LEU A 15 -56.12 -61.14 -4.20
N ALA A 16 -55.98 -62.14 -3.33
CA ALA A 16 -56.93 -62.37 -2.26
C ALA A 16 -56.96 -61.11 -1.38
N ARG A 17 -58.07 -60.36 -1.45
CA ARG A 17 -58.47 -59.45 -0.39
C ARG A 17 -58.63 -60.27 0.91
N PRO A 18 -58.37 -59.71 2.10
CA PRO A 18 -59.08 -60.15 3.30
C PRO A 18 -60.46 -59.48 3.29
N GLU A 19 -61.33 -59.85 2.35
CA GLU A 19 -62.77 -59.59 2.45
C GLU A 19 -63.51 -60.93 2.35
N SER A 20 -64.29 -61.18 3.42
CA SER A 20 -65.24 -62.27 3.66
C SER A 20 -64.69 -63.70 3.83
N ALA A 21 -63.89 -63.93 4.88
CA ALA A 21 -64.15 -65.10 5.73
C ALA A 21 -65.28 -64.70 6.70
N MET A 22 -66.48 -65.23 6.49
CA MET A 22 -67.61 -65.05 7.40
C MET A 22 -67.21 -65.51 8.80
N ALA A 23 -67.66 -64.78 9.84
CA ALA A 23 -67.52 -65.20 11.23
C ALA A 23 -67.92 -66.66 11.36
N SER A 24 -66.96 -67.54 11.62
CA SER A 24 -67.27 -68.90 12.02
C SER A 24 -67.67 -68.82 13.49
N ASP A 25 -68.87 -69.28 13.84
CA ASP A 25 -69.28 -69.49 15.23
C ASP A 25 -68.59 -70.76 15.80
N GLY A 26 -67.27 -70.84 15.61
CA GLY A 26 -66.43 -71.91 16.15
C GLY A 26 -66.14 -71.70 17.62
N THR A 27 -65.52 -72.70 18.26
CA THR A 27 -65.18 -72.65 19.68
C THR A 27 -63.70 -72.91 19.90
N TRP A 28 -63.10 -72.16 20.83
CA TRP A 28 -61.72 -72.38 21.26
C TRP A 28 -61.62 -73.59 22.19
N GLN A 29 -60.63 -74.44 21.94
CA GLN A 29 -60.23 -75.56 22.80
C GLN A 29 -58.76 -75.41 23.14
N GLY A 30 -58.47 -74.72 24.25
CA GLY A 30 -57.10 -74.33 24.59
C GLY A 30 -56.52 -73.39 23.52
N LYS A 31 -55.49 -73.84 22.80
CA LYS A 31 -54.86 -73.09 21.70
C LYS A 31 -55.45 -73.39 20.32
N GLN A 32 -56.37 -74.35 20.23
CA GLN A 32 -56.92 -74.83 18.97
C GLN A 32 -58.28 -74.21 18.71
N TYR A 33 -58.64 -74.04 17.44
CA TYR A 33 -59.94 -73.51 17.03
C TYR A 33 -60.74 -74.57 16.26
N LEU A 34 -61.90 -74.92 16.79
CA LEU A 34 -62.83 -75.85 16.15
C LEU A 34 -63.89 -75.06 15.38
N LYS A 35 -63.93 -75.23 14.05
CA LYS A 35 -64.89 -74.54 13.18
C LYS A 35 -66.30 -75.12 13.36
N ALA A 36 -67.31 -74.37 12.93
CA ALA A 36 -68.73 -74.76 13.06
C ALA A 36 -69.09 -76.05 12.30
N ASP A 37 -68.29 -76.45 11.32
CA ASP A 37 -68.42 -77.71 10.57
C ASP A 37 -67.79 -78.92 11.29
N GLY A 38 -67.21 -78.71 12.47
CA GLY A 38 -66.55 -79.73 13.27
C GLY A 38 -65.09 -80.03 12.87
N ASN A 39 -64.54 -79.33 11.88
CA ASN A 39 -63.13 -79.48 11.49
C ASN A 39 -62.23 -78.54 12.29
N GLN A 40 -61.00 -78.98 12.59
CA GLN A 40 -59.98 -78.10 13.18
C GLN A 40 -59.47 -77.10 12.14
N ALA A 41 -59.31 -75.85 12.54
CA ALA A 41 -58.64 -74.85 11.72
C ALA A 41 -57.13 -75.15 11.64
N ALA A 42 -56.53 -74.93 10.47
CA ALA A 42 -55.09 -75.09 10.28
C ALA A 42 -54.60 -74.27 9.07
N ASN A 43 -53.46 -73.60 9.21
CA ASN A 43 -52.87 -72.70 8.22
C ASN A 43 -53.85 -71.63 7.70
N GLU A 44 -54.68 -71.08 8.59
CA GLU A 44 -55.73 -70.11 8.24
C GLU A 44 -55.88 -69.01 9.29
N TRP A 45 -56.36 -67.85 8.83
CA TRP A 45 -56.73 -66.72 9.67
C TRP A 45 -58.18 -66.88 10.14
N ILE A 46 -58.41 -66.70 11.44
CA ILE A 46 -59.72 -66.72 12.08
C ILE A 46 -59.99 -65.35 12.71
N PHE A 47 -61.10 -64.73 12.36
CA PHE A 47 -61.60 -63.56 13.08
C PHE A 47 -62.58 -64.02 14.15
N ASP A 48 -62.27 -63.73 15.40
CA ASP A 48 -63.17 -64.01 16.52
C ASP A 48 -63.94 -62.75 16.89
N ALA A 49 -65.27 -62.79 16.75
CA ALA A 49 -66.15 -61.65 17.02
C ALA A 49 -66.27 -61.30 18.51
N HIS A 50 -66.08 -62.27 19.42
CA HIS A 50 -66.08 -62.03 20.86
C HIS A 50 -64.83 -61.25 21.27
N TYR A 51 -63.68 -61.64 20.72
CA TYR A 51 -62.39 -60.97 20.98
C TYR A 51 -62.10 -59.78 20.07
N GLN A 52 -62.89 -59.58 19.01
CA GLN A 52 -62.73 -58.53 17.99
C GLN A 52 -61.32 -58.48 17.38
N SER A 53 -60.71 -59.65 17.21
CA SER A 53 -59.32 -59.80 16.79
C SER A 53 -59.16 -60.94 15.81
N TRP A 54 -58.12 -60.83 14.99
CA TRP A 54 -57.65 -61.90 14.13
C TRP A 54 -56.65 -62.77 14.89
N PHE A 55 -56.72 -64.08 14.63
CA PHE A 55 -55.82 -65.12 15.12
C PHE A 55 -55.34 -65.93 13.92
N TYR A 56 -54.08 -66.36 13.91
CA TYR A 56 -53.59 -67.27 12.88
C TYR A 56 -53.40 -68.65 13.47
N ILE A 57 -54.06 -69.66 12.89
CA ILE A 57 -53.91 -71.05 13.29
C ILE A 57 -52.84 -71.70 12.43
N LYS A 58 -51.79 -72.23 13.06
CA LYS A 58 -50.64 -72.85 12.37
C LYS A 58 -50.99 -74.26 11.89
N GLU A 59 -50.05 -74.90 11.20
CA GLU A 59 -50.18 -76.27 10.70
C GLU A 59 -50.40 -77.30 11.82
N ASP A 60 -49.85 -77.05 13.02
CA ASP A 60 -50.03 -77.90 14.21
C ASP A 60 -51.38 -77.67 14.93
N ALA A 61 -52.31 -76.96 14.28
CA ALA A 61 -53.62 -76.58 14.76
C ALA A 61 -53.64 -75.66 16.00
N ASN A 62 -52.49 -75.15 16.46
CA ASN A 62 -52.42 -74.16 17.54
C ASN A 62 -52.36 -72.75 16.96
N TYR A 63 -52.96 -71.77 17.64
CA TYR A 63 -52.75 -70.38 17.28
C TYR A 63 -51.28 -69.98 17.46
N ALA A 64 -50.78 -69.13 16.56
CA ALA A 64 -49.49 -68.47 16.70
C ALA A 64 -49.56 -67.44 17.82
N GLU A 65 -48.52 -67.35 18.67
CA GLU A 65 -48.42 -66.34 19.72
C GLU A 65 -46.97 -65.98 20.04
N ASN A 66 -46.74 -64.71 20.38
CA ASN A 66 -45.42 -64.11 20.58
C ASN A 66 -44.44 -64.39 19.43
N GLU A 67 -44.95 -64.40 18.21
CA GLU A 67 -44.19 -64.76 17.03
C GLU A 67 -44.61 -63.96 15.79
N TRP A 68 -43.65 -63.83 14.86
CA TRP A 68 -43.87 -63.25 13.55
C TRP A 68 -44.41 -64.29 12.59
N LEU A 69 -45.44 -63.91 11.86
CA LEU A 69 -45.96 -64.66 10.71
C LEU A 69 -45.63 -63.91 9.43
N LYS A 70 -45.02 -64.60 8.48
CA LYS A 70 -44.81 -64.09 7.12
C LYS A 70 -45.83 -64.70 6.17
N GLN A 71 -46.55 -63.87 5.43
CA GLN A 71 -47.48 -64.30 4.40
C GLN A 71 -47.25 -63.48 3.13
N GLY A 72 -46.70 -64.13 2.09
CA GLY A 72 -46.20 -63.41 0.92
C GLY A 72 -45.06 -62.44 1.30
N ASP A 73 -45.23 -61.17 0.96
CA ASP A 73 -44.28 -60.09 1.31
C ASP A 73 -44.61 -59.40 2.63
N ASP A 74 -45.78 -59.69 3.22
CA ASP A 74 -46.28 -59.05 4.43
C ASP A 74 -45.85 -59.84 5.68
N TYR A 75 -45.65 -59.10 6.77
CA TYR A 75 -45.32 -59.64 8.09
C TYR A 75 -46.38 -59.19 9.09
N PHE A 76 -46.80 -60.12 9.95
CA PHE A 76 -47.79 -59.92 11.00
C PHE A 76 -47.20 -60.36 12.33
N TYR A 77 -47.62 -59.76 13.42
CA TYR A 77 -47.18 -60.17 14.76
C TYR A 77 -48.38 -60.64 15.59
N LEU A 78 -48.30 -61.86 16.12
CA LEU A 78 -49.31 -62.41 17.02
C LEU A 78 -48.79 -62.24 18.43
N LYS A 79 -49.50 -61.45 19.25
CA LYS A 79 -49.13 -61.14 20.63
C LYS A 79 -49.44 -62.32 21.55
N PHE A 80 -49.12 -62.19 22.83
CA PHE A 80 -49.53 -63.13 23.88
C PHE A 80 -51.04 -63.41 23.81
N GLY A 81 -51.43 -64.70 23.85
CA GLY A 81 -52.82 -65.12 23.70
C GLY A 81 -53.33 -65.16 22.26
N GLY A 82 -52.46 -64.93 21.26
CA GLY A 82 -52.76 -65.12 19.84
C GLY A 82 -53.36 -63.92 19.09
N TYR A 83 -53.57 -62.79 19.79
CA TYR A 83 -54.14 -61.58 19.19
C TYR A 83 -53.19 -60.96 18.15
N MET A 84 -53.66 -60.78 16.92
CA MET A 84 -52.93 -60.02 15.91
C MET A 84 -52.76 -58.56 16.34
N ALA A 85 -51.53 -58.07 16.33
CA ALA A 85 -51.24 -56.66 16.52
C ALA A 85 -51.75 -55.83 15.33
N LYS A 86 -52.43 -54.70 15.61
CA LYS A 86 -52.95 -53.80 14.58
C LYS A 86 -53.00 -52.35 15.08
N SER A 87 -52.65 -51.40 14.20
CA SER A 87 -52.54 -49.97 14.49
C SER A 87 -51.71 -49.64 15.74
N GLU A 88 -50.68 -50.43 16.02
CA GLU A 88 -49.91 -50.36 17.26
C GLU A 88 -48.42 -50.65 17.03
N TRP A 89 -47.60 -50.13 17.95
CA TRP A 89 -46.20 -50.53 18.06
C TRP A 89 -46.11 -51.80 18.90
N ILE A 90 -45.25 -52.72 18.47
CA ILE A 90 -44.86 -53.88 19.26
C ILE A 90 -43.36 -53.85 19.48
N GLU A 91 -42.92 -54.47 20.57
CA GLU A 91 -41.51 -54.70 20.86
C GLU A 91 -41.22 -56.19 20.76
N ASP A 92 -40.26 -56.55 19.92
CA ASP A 92 -39.72 -57.90 19.84
C ASP A 92 -38.22 -57.84 20.07
N LYS A 93 -37.75 -58.49 21.14
CA LYS A 93 -36.34 -58.58 21.55
C LYS A 93 -35.65 -57.21 21.63
N GLY A 94 -36.34 -56.20 22.16
CA GLY A 94 -35.79 -54.84 22.32
C GLY A 94 -35.87 -53.96 21.07
N VAL A 95 -36.46 -54.45 19.97
CA VAL A 95 -36.63 -53.70 18.72
C VAL A 95 -38.11 -53.40 18.52
N LEU A 96 -38.43 -52.14 18.21
CA LEU A 96 -39.80 -51.69 17.97
C LEU A 96 -40.19 -51.81 16.49
N TYR A 97 -41.40 -52.31 16.24
CA TYR A 97 -42.01 -52.45 14.92
C TYR A 97 -43.45 -51.93 14.96
N TYR A 98 -43.96 -51.44 13.83
CA TYR A 98 -45.35 -50.94 13.76
C TYR A 98 -46.19 -51.77 12.80
N LEU A 99 -47.37 -52.17 13.26
CA LEU A 99 -48.36 -52.88 12.48
C LEU A 99 -49.48 -51.89 12.13
N ASP A 100 -49.85 -51.80 10.87
CA ASP A 100 -50.93 -50.93 10.43
C ASP A 100 -52.32 -51.47 10.77
N GLN A 101 -53.37 -50.80 10.29
CA GLN A 101 -54.76 -51.14 10.55
C GLN A 101 -55.15 -52.56 10.10
N ASP A 102 -54.43 -53.10 9.11
CA ASP A 102 -54.65 -54.45 8.57
C ASP A 102 -53.72 -55.48 9.24
N GLY A 103 -52.93 -55.06 10.23
CA GLY A 103 -51.97 -55.88 10.96
C GLY A 103 -50.64 -56.09 10.22
N LYS A 104 -50.41 -55.38 9.11
CA LYS A 104 -49.20 -55.55 8.30
C LYS A 104 -48.08 -54.67 8.84
N MET A 105 -46.88 -55.24 8.92
CA MET A 105 -45.70 -54.51 9.36
C MET A 105 -45.27 -53.46 8.34
N LYS A 106 -45.15 -52.21 8.78
CA LYS A 106 -44.65 -51.12 7.94
C LYS A 106 -43.14 -51.20 7.79
N ARG A 107 -42.66 -50.83 6.60
CA ARG A 107 -41.24 -50.76 6.22
C ARG A 107 -41.02 -49.53 5.34
N ASN A 108 -39.85 -48.91 5.46
CA ASN A 108 -39.49 -47.68 4.76
C ASN A 108 -40.59 -46.60 4.81
N ALA A 109 -41.15 -46.37 6.00
CA ALA A 109 -42.36 -45.58 6.14
C ALA A 109 -42.32 -44.64 7.35
N TRP A 110 -42.92 -43.46 7.17
CA TRP A 110 -43.16 -42.49 8.23
C TRP A 110 -44.40 -42.84 9.06
N LEU A 111 -44.29 -42.66 10.37
CA LEU A 111 -45.33 -42.90 11.37
C LEU A 111 -45.39 -41.69 12.31
N GLY A 112 -46.03 -40.63 11.85
CA GLY A 112 -45.91 -39.31 12.48
C GLY A 112 -44.46 -38.81 12.37
N ALA A 113 -43.83 -38.48 13.49
CA ALA A 113 -42.44 -38.03 13.52
C ALA A 113 -41.41 -39.17 13.50
N SER A 114 -41.83 -40.43 13.64
CA SER A 114 -40.95 -41.60 13.63
C SER A 114 -40.83 -42.23 12.24
N TYR A 115 -39.77 -43.01 12.03
CA TYR A 115 -39.54 -43.75 10.80
C TYR A 115 -39.21 -45.23 11.08
N VAL A 116 -39.73 -46.12 10.25
CA VAL A 116 -39.34 -47.55 10.23
C VAL A 116 -38.53 -47.85 8.98
N GLY A 117 -37.38 -48.49 9.15
CA GLY A 117 -36.44 -48.77 8.06
C GLY A 117 -36.87 -49.93 7.17
N ALA A 118 -35.94 -50.39 6.32
CA ALA A 118 -36.20 -51.47 5.37
C ALA A 118 -36.54 -52.82 6.04
N THR A 119 -36.05 -53.04 7.26
CA THR A 119 -36.37 -54.23 8.08
C THR A 119 -37.69 -54.10 8.85
N GLY A 120 -38.29 -52.91 8.87
CA GLY A 120 -39.46 -52.56 9.69
C GLY A 120 -39.12 -52.12 11.11
N ALA A 121 -37.85 -52.24 11.51
CA ALA A 121 -37.39 -51.75 12.80
C ALA A 121 -37.49 -50.21 12.85
N LYS A 122 -37.90 -49.68 14.00
CA LYS A 122 -37.87 -48.25 14.30
C LYS A 122 -36.44 -47.74 14.22
N VAL A 123 -36.22 -46.70 13.44
CA VAL A 123 -34.91 -46.04 13.34
C VAL A 123 -34.72 -45.13 14.55
N ILE A 124 -33.52 -45.14 15.12
CA ILE A 124 -33.08 -44.29 16.23
C ILE A 124 -31.63 -43.87 16.00
N GLU A 125 -31.31 -42.60 16.29
CA GLU A 125 -29.97 -42.01 16.14
C GLU A 125 -29.29 -42.28 14.79
N ASP A 126 -30.07 -42.24 13.70
CA ASP A 126 -29.55 -42.55 12.37
C ASP A 126 -30.17 -41.67 11.28
N TRP A 127 -29.45 -41.61 10.16
CA TRP A 127 -29.83 -40.90 8.95
C TRP A 127 -30.82 -41.71 8.12
N VAL A 128 -31.85 -41.04 7.64
CA VAL A 128 -32.85 -41.59 6.72
C VAL A 128 -32.85 -40.75 5.45
N TYR A 129 -32.58 -41.37 4.31
CA TYR A 129 -32.84 -40.76 3.01
C TYR A 129 -34.19 -41.26 2.49
N ASP A 130 -35.09 -40.33 2.19
CA ASP A 130 -36.37 -40.64 1.61
C ASP A 130 -36.43 -40.15 0.17
N SER A 131 -36.43 -41.10 -0.77
CA SER A 131 -36.47 -40.82 -2.21
C SER A 131 -37.78 -40.15 -2.65
N GLN A 132 -38.87 -40.28 -1.88
CA GLN A 132 -40.13 -39.59 -2.18
C GLN A 132 -39.97 -38.07 -2.01
N TYR A 133 -39.17 -37.67 -1.03
CA TYR A 133 -38.91 -36.26 -0.71
C TYR A 133 -37.60 -35.73 -1.28
N ASP A 134 -36.76 -36.64 -1.81
CA ASP A 134 -35.39 -36.36 -2.24
C ASP A 134 -34.59 -35.61 -1.16
N ALA A 135 -34.70 -36.09 0.09
CA ALA A 135 -34.14 -35.40 1.24
C ALA A 135 -33.63 -36.37 2.31
N TRP A 136 -32.65 -35.88 3.06
CA TRP A 136 -32.15 -36.53 4.26
C TRP A 136 -32.89 -36.01 5.50
N PHE A 137 -33.11 -36.91 6.45
CA PHE A 137 -33.69 -36.68 7.76
C PHE A 137 -32.79 -37.37 8.79
N TYR A 138 -32.89 -36.95 10.06
CA TYR A 138 -32.20 -37.64 11.14
C TYR A 138 -33.18 -37.95 12.27
N ILE A 139 -33.23 -39.21 12.67
CA ILE A 139 -34.06 -39.65 13.79
C ILE A 139 -33.24 -39.56 15.07
N LYS A 140 -33.74 -38.84 16.08
CA LYS A 140 -33.08 -38.62 17.36
C LYS A 140 -33.23 -39.83 18.29
N ALA A 141 -32.60 -39.77 19.45
CA ALA A 141 -32.66 -40.83 20.48
C ALA A 141 -34.09 -41.10 20.99
N ASP A 142 -34.96 -40.09 20.98
CA ASP A 142 -36.38 -40.23 21.34
C ASP A 142 -37.23 -40.90 20.22
N GLY A 143 -36.63 -41.19 19.08
CA GLY A 143 -37.27 -41.79 17.92
C GLY A 143 -38.08 -40.82 17.06
N GLN A 144 -37.97 -39.50 17.29
CA GLN A 144 -38.58 -38.47 16.45
C GLN A 144 -37.52 -37.86 15.52
N HIS A 145 -37.93 -37.42 14.33
CA HIS A 145 -37.02 -36.67 13.46
C HIS A 145 -36.67 -35.30 14.07
N ALA A 146 -35.46 -34.83 13.81
CA ALA A 146 -35.06 -33.46 14.13
C ALA A 146 -35.83 -32.46 13.26
N GLU A 147 -36.40 -31.40 13.83
CA GLU A 147 -37.15 -30.37 13.11
C GLU A 147 -36.90 -28.98 13.69
N LYS A 148 -36.65 -27.98 12.83
CA LYS A 148 -36.43 -26.56 13.17
C LYS A 148 -35.30 -26.35 14.18
N GLU A 149 -34.26 -27.16 14.11
CA GLU A 149 -33.18 -27.16 15.10
C GLU A 149 -31.82 -27.45 14.48
N TRP A 150 -30.77 -26.99 15.17
CA TRP A 150 -29.40 -27.46 14.96
C TRP A 150 -29.16 -28.71 15.78
N LEU A 151 -28.59 -29.74 15.16
CA LEU A 151 -28.22 -30.97 15.83
C LEU A 151 -26.77 -31.34 15.48
N GLN A 152 -25.99 -31.66 16.52
CA GLN A 152 -24.63 -32.14 16.34
C GLN A 152 -24.63 -33.68 16.20
N ILE A 153 -24.11 -34.15 15.07
CA ILE A 153 -24.07 -35.58 14.73
C ILE A 153 -22.62 -35.92 14.39
N LYS A 154 -22.00 -36.78 15.20
CA LYS A 154 -20.59 -37.22 15.04
C LYS A 154 -19.62 -36.03 14.89
N GLY A 155 -19.79 -34.99 15.72
CA GLY A 155 -18.93 -33.81 15.77
C GLY A 155 -19.15 -32.78 14.65
N LYS A 156 -20.22 -32.91 13.86
CA LYS A 156 -20.61 -31.93 12.83
C LYS A 156 -22.01 -31.41 13.11
N ASP A 157 -22.24 -30.12 12.88
CA ASP A 157 -23.54 -29.49 13.10
C ASP A 157 -24.36 -29.50 11.81
N TYR A 158 -25.63 -29.87 11.92
CA TYR A 158 -26.60 -29.93 10.83
C TYR A 158 -27.86 -29.17 11.23
N TYR A 159 -28.49 -28.48 10.28
CA TYR A 159 -29.76 -27.80 10.53
C TYR A 159 -30.90 -28.51 9.81
N PHE A 160 -31.99 -28.78 10.54
CA PHE A 160 -33.19 -29.38 9.99
C PHE A 160 -34.30 -28.32 9.92
N LYS A 161 -34.87 -28.10 8.74
CA LYS A 161 -35.97 -27.15 8.54
C LYS A 161 -37.32 -27.76 8.90
N SER A 162 -38.40 -26.99 8.76
CA SER A 162 -39.76 -27.49 9.05
C SER A 162 -40.08 -28.75 8.26
N GLY A 163 -40.73 -29.73 8.90
CA GLY A 163 -40.99 -31.06 8.36
C GLY A 163 -39.79 -32.02 8.43
N GLY A 164 -38.68 -31.61 9.05
CA GLY A 164 -37.53 -32.47 9.35
C GLY A 164 -36.48 -32.62 8.26
N TYR A 165 -36.62 -31.89 7.16
CA TYR A 165 -35.71 -31.95 6.02
C TYR A 165 -34.34 -31.37 6.42
N LEU A 166 -33.26 -32.06 6.07
CA LEU A 166 -31.91 -31.52 6.17
C LEU A 166 -31.75 -30.31 5.24
N LEU A 167 -31.26 -29.20 5.78
CA LEU A 167 -30.86 -28.05 4.98
C LEU A 167 -29.50 -28.31 4.32
N THR A 168 -29.37 -28.03 3.03
CA THR A 168 -28.12 -28.22 2.27
C THR A 168 -27.86 -27.03 1.35
N SER A 169 -26.58 -26.71 1.13
CA SER A 169 -26.10 -25.63 0.24
C SER A 169 -26.80 -24.28 0.43
N GLN A 170 -27.13 -23.91 1.66
CA GLN A 170 -27.94 -22.72 1.95
C GLN A 170 -27.47 -22.02 3.23
N TRP A 171 -27.78 -20.73 3.31
CA TRP A 171 -27.60 -19.93 4.52
C TRP A 171 -28.73 -20.18 5.50
N ILE A 172 -28.38 -20.22 6.78
CA ILE A 172 -29.29 -20.20 7.91
C ILE A 172 -28.71 -19.22 8.94
N GLU A 173 -29.42 -18.11 9.12
CA GLU A 173 -28.94 -16.94 9.87
C GLU A 173 -27.59 -16.43 9.33
N GLN A 174 -26.51 -16.57 10.10
CA GLN A 174 -25.16 -16.14 9.71
C GLN A 174 -24.23 -17.31 9.33
N ALA A 175 -24.75 -18.54 9.36
CA ALA A 175 -24.00 -19.75 9.03
C ALA A 175 -24.41 -20.31 7.68
N TYR A 176 -23.52 -21.06 7.05
CA TYR A 176 -23.79 -21.79 5.81
C TYR A 176 -23.66 -23.29 6.03
N VAL A 177 -24.58 -24.06 5.46
CA VAL A 177 -24.49 -25.53 5.39
C VAL A 177 -24.08 -25.96 4.00
N SER A 178 -23.07 -26.82 3.92
CA SER A 178 -22.52 -27.32 2.65
C SER A 178 -23.48 -28.27 1.92
N ALA A 179 -23.05 -28.82 0.78
CA ALA A 179 -23.82 -29.82 0.04
C ALA A 179 -24.12 -31.09 0.85
N SER A 180 -23.28 -31.42 1.84
CA SER A 180 -23.54 -32.54 2.76
C SER A 180 -24.47 -32.15 3.92
N GLY A 181 -24.94 -30.90 3.97
CA GLY A 181 -25.71 -30.32 5.08
C GLY A 181 -24.89 -29.98 6.33
N ALA A 182 -23.59 -30.30 6.35
CA ALA A 182 -22.73 -29.95 7.47
C ALA A 182 -22.43 -28.44 7.45
N LYS A 183 -22.51 -27.80 8.62
CA LYS A 183 -22.13 -26.41 8.83
C LYS A 183 -20.67 -26.18 8.44
N VAL A 184 -20.43 -25.15 7.63
CA VAL A 184 -19.08 -24.70 7.28
C VAL A 184 -18.47 -23.99 8.48
N GLN A 185 -17.25 -24.38 8.86
CA GLN A 185 -16.59 -23.88 10.07
C GLN A 185 -15.77 -22.61 9.82
N GLN A 186 -14.74 -22.67 8.98
CA GLN A 186 -13.88 -21.53 8.67
C GLN A 186 -13.35 -21.64 7.24
N GLY A 187 -13.12 -20.48 6.61
CA GLY A 187 -12.45 -20.35 5.33
C GLY A 187 -13.36 -19.85 4.21
N TRP A 188 -12.83 -19.88 3.00
CA TRP A 188 -13.53 -19.43 1.80
C TRP A 188 -14.65 -20.37 1.38
N LEU A 189 -15.79 -19.77 1.06
CA LEU A 189 -16.98 -20.43 0.56
C LEU A 189 -17.47 -19.71 -0.69
N PHE A 190 -17.64 -20.43 -1.80
CA PHE A 190 -18.32 -19.89 -2.97
C PHE A 190 -19.79 -20.30 -2.96
N ASP A 191 -20.69 -19.32 -2.90
CA ASP A 191 -22.12 -19.56 -3.01
C ASP A 191 -22.59 -19.34 -4.45
N LYS A 192 -23.01 -20.43 -5.09
CA LYS A 192 -23.52 -20.41 -6.47
C LYS A 192 -24.80 -19.60 -6.64
N GLN A 193 -25.62 -19.46 -5.60
CA GLN A 193 -26.84 -18.66 -5.67
C GLN A 193 -26.49 -17.17 -5.83
N TYR A 194 -25.45 -16.72 -5.13
CA TYR A 194 -25.01 -15.33 -5.13
C TYR A 194 -23.89 -15.04 -6.13
N GLN A 195 -23.31 -16.08 -6.74
CA GLN A 195 -22.15 -15.97 -7.63
C GLN A 195 -21.00 -15.18 -6.99
N SER A 196 -20.77 -15.40 -5.70
CA SER A 196 -19.78 -14.65 -4.93
C SER A 196 -19.10 -15.53 -3.89
N TRP A 197 -17.89 -15.11 -3.52
CA TRP A 197 -17.14 -15.69 -2.41
C TRP A 197 -17.53 -15.00 -1.11
N PHE A 198 -17.57 -15.80 -0.05
CA PHE A 198 -17.76 -15.40 1.33
C PHE A 198 -16.61 -15.97 2.15
N TYR A 199 -16.29 -15.34 3.26
CA TYR A 199 -15.30 -15.87 4.19
C TYR A 199 -15.97 -16.19 5.52
N ILE A 200 -15.94 -17.47 5.93
CA ILE A 200 -16.47 -17.91 7.21
C ILE A 200 -15.35 -17.80 8.26
N LYS A 201 -15.62 -17.08 9.35
CA LYS A 201 -14.70 -16.89 10.47
C LYS A 201 -14.72 -18.09 11.41
N GLU A 202 -13.76 -18.20 12.31
CA GLU A 202 -13.63 -19.30 13.28
C GLU A 202 -14.91 -19.55 14.11
N ASN A 203 -15.70 -18.50 14.37
CA ASN A 203 -16.98 -18.63 15.07
C ASN A 203 -18.15 -19.16 14.18
N GLY A 204 -17.87 -19.53 12.93
CA GLY A 204 -18.85 -20.05 11.97
C GLY A 204 -19.75 -19.00 11.33
N LYS A 205 -19.51 -17.71 11.56
CA LYS A 205 -20.23 -16.60 10.94
C LYS A 205 -19.45 -16.06 9.74
N HIS A 206 -20.14 -15.56 8.72
CA HIS A 206 -19.46 -14.88 7.63
C HIS A 206 -18.85 -13.53 8.07
N ALA A 207 -17.77 -13.14 7.42
CA ALA A 207 -17.16 -11.84 7.52
C ALA A 207 -17.97 -10.79 6.74
N GLU A 208 -18.12 -9.58 7.27
CA GLU A 208 -18.85 -8.48 6.64
C GLU A 208 -18.20 -7.13 7.00
N LYS A 209 -18.00 -6.26 5.99
CA LYS A 209 -17.35 -4.94 6.10
C LYS A 209 -15.97 -5.01 6.78
N GLU A 210 -15.21 -6.04 6.45
CA GLU A 210 -13.92 -6.31 7.09
C GLU A 210 -12.88 -6.85 6.12
N TRP A 211 -11.62 -6.69 6.52
CA TRP A 211 -10.44 -7.14 5.80
C TRP A 211 -10.06 -8.55 6.22
N ILE A 212 -9.75 -9.40 5.25
CA ILE A 212 -9.23 -10.76 5.48
C ILE A 212 -7.82 -10.84 4.89
N PHE A 213 -6.88 -11.34 5.69
CA PHE A 213 -5.52 -11.62 5.23
C PHE A 213 -5.31 -13.13 5.21
N GLU A 214 -5.07 -13.68 4.02
CA GLU A 214 -4.85 -15.11 3.85
C GLU A 214 -3.88 -15.38 2.70
N ASN A 215 -2.98 -16.35 2.89
CA ASN A 215 -1.96 -16.73 1.91
C ASN A 215 -1.14 -15.56 1.36
N GLY A 216 -0.82 -14.57 2.21
CA GLY A 216 -0.01 -13.40 1.83
C GLY A 216 -0.75 -12.30 1.08
N HIS A 217 -2.09 -12.38 0.98
CA HIS A 217 -2.90 -11.41 0.24
C HIS A 217 -4.04 -10.87 1.09
N TYR A 218 -4.41 -9.61 0.84
CA TYR A 218 -5.58 -8.97 1.43
C TYR A 218 -6.81 -9.10 0.54
N TYR A 219 -7.94 -9.37 1.17
CA TYR A 219 -9.28 -9.44 0.61
C TYR A 219 -10.20 -8.55 1.44
N TYR A 220 -11.34 -8.15 0.87
CA TYR A 220 -12.36 -7.39 1.59
C TYR A 220 -13.74 -7.96 1.37
N LEU A 221 -14.49 -8.17 2.46
CA LEU A 221 -15.88 -8.60 2.41
C LEU A 221 -16.75 -7.37 2.61
N LYS A 222 -17.60 -7.07 1.63
CA LYS A 222 -18.51 -5.93 1.63
C LYS A 222 -19.71 -6.19 2.53
N SER A 223 -20.67 -5.26 2.55
CA SER A 223 -21.94 -5.49 3.25
C SER A 223 -22.66 -6.72 2.68
N GLY A 224 -23.26 -7.53 3.55
CA GLY A 224 -23.83 -8.84 3.24
C GLY A 224 -22.81 -9.96 3.03
N GLY A 225 -21.51 -9.71 3.23
CA GLY A 225 -20.45 -10.71 3.20
C GLY A 225 -19.88 -11.08 1.83
N TYR A 226 -20.30 -10.37 0.79
CA TYR A 226 -19.80 -10.57 -0.58
C TYR A 226 -18.35 -10.12 -0.70
N MET A 227 -17.47 -10.98 -1.22
CA MET A 227 -16.10 -10.61 -1.52
C MET A 227 -16.05 -9.54 -2.60
N ALA A 228 -15.22 -8.51 -2.37
CA ALA A 228 -14.94 -7.49 -3.36
C ALA A 228 -14.13 -8.09 -4.53
N ALA A 229 -14.57 -7.87 -5.76
CA ALA A 229 -13.86 -8.32 -6.97
C ALA A 229 -14.17 -7.43 -8.18
N ASN A 230 -13.14 -7.04 -8.93
CA ASN A 230 -13.21 -6.07 -10.03
C ASN A 230 -13.87 -4.74 -9.64
N GLU A 231 -13.56 -4.25 -8.44
CA GLU A 231 -14.22 -3.07 -7.90
C GLU A 231 -13.36 -2.26 -6.93
N TRP A 232 -13.78 -1.01 -6.77
CA TRP A 232 -13.22 -0.01 -5.87
C TRP A 232 -13.90 -0.06 -4.51
N ILE A 233 -13.11 -0.03 -3.43
CA ILE A 233 -13.58 0.06 -2.05
C ILE A 233 -12.96 1.29 -1.39
N TRP A 234 -13.80 2.13 -0.81
CA TRP A 234 -13.36 3.24 0.04
C TRP A 234 -13.34 2.77 1.50
N ASP A 235 -12.15 2.76 2.09
CA ASP A 235 -11.95 2.44 3.50
C ASP A 235 -10.70 3.19 4.01
N LYS A 236 -10.54 3.38 5.32
CA LYS A 236 -9.34 4.02 5.91
C LYS A 236 -8.89 5.31 5.20
N GLU A 237 -9.86 6.14 4.80
CA GLU A 237 -9.64 7.42 4.10
C GLU A 237 -8.93 7.32 2.74
N SER A 238 -8.95 6.14 2.11
CA SER A 238 -8.35 5.91 0.81
C SER A 238 -9.17 4.96 -0.08
N TRP A 239 -8.83 4.96 -1.37
CA TRP A 239 -9.37 4.01 -2.33
C TRP A 239 -8.45 2.78 -2.42
N PHE A 240 -9.07 1.61 -2.43
CA PHE A 240 -8.45 0.31 -2.69
C PHE A 240 -9.15 -0.32 -3.88
N TYR A 241 -8.44 -1.17 -4.62
CA TYR A 241 -9.02 -1.95 -5.70
C TYR A 241 -8.79 -3.43 -5.48
N PHE A 242 -9.84 -4.23 -5.70
CA PHE A 242 -9.77 -5.68 -5.64
C PHE A 242 -9.89 -6.26 -7.05
N LYS A 243 -8.91 -7.06 -7.44
CA LYS A 243 -8.80 -7.69 -8.75
C LYS A 243 -9.87 -8.77 -8.93
N SER A 244 -9.91 -9.39 -10.10
CA SER A 244 -10.92 -10.42 -10.44
C SER A 244 -10.88 -11.65 -9.53
N ASP A 245 -9.73 -11.95 -8.95
CA ASP A 245 -9.52 -13.03 -7.99
C ASP A 245 -9.77 -12.61 -6.53
N GLY A 246 -10.24 -11.37 -6.32
CA GLY A 246 -10.52 -10.79 -5.02
C GLY A 246 -9.30 -10.30 -4.26
N LYS A 247 -8.09 -10.40 -4.82
CA LYS A 247 -6.89 -9.87 -4.17
C LYS A 247 -6.83 -8.36 -4.31
N MET A 248 -6.49 -7.68 -3.23
CA MET A 248 -6.18 -6.26 -3.24
C MET A 248 -4.99 -5.98 -4.17
N ALA A 249 -5.09 -4.93 -4.98
CA ALA A 249 -3.96 -4.41 -5.74
C ALA A 249 -2.94 -3.76 -4.78
N GLU A 250 -1.67 -4.18 -4.85
CA GLU A 250 -0.61 -3.64 -4.01
C GLU A 250 0.72 -3.59 -4.77
N LYS A 251 1.41 -2.44 -4.73
CA LYS A 251 2.68 -2.20 -5.44
C LYS A 251 2.59 -2.54 -6.92
N GLU A 252 1.45 -2.21 -7.54
CA GLU A 252 1.17 -2.57 -8.92
C GLU A 252 0.32 -1.52 -9.63
N TRP A 253 0.42 -1.56 -10.96
CA TRP A 253 -0.42 -0.81 -11.88
C TRP A 253 -1.71 -1.56 -12.16
N LEU A 254 -2.82 -0.82 -12.22
CA LEU A 254 -4.11 -1.35 -12.57
C LEU A 254 -4.78 -0.47 -13.62
N TYR A 255 -5.21 -1.09 -14.72
CA TYR A 255 -6.09 -0.44 -15.69
C TYR A 255 -7.55 -0.72 -15.34
N ASP A 256 -8.31 0.33 -15.04
CA ASP A 256 -9.75 0.21 -14.83
C ASP A 256 -10.49 0.53 -16.13
N ALA A 257 -11.03 -0.50 -16.76
CA ALA A 257 -11.75 -0.38 -18.04
C ALA A 257 -13.01 0.50 -17.94
N LYS A 258 -13.60 0.68 -16.75
CA LYS A 258 -14.80 1.51 -16.58
C LYS A 258 -14.47 3.00 -16.66
N SER A 259 -13.36 3.40 -16.04
CA SER A 259 -12.85 4.78 -16.07
C SER A 259 -11.88 5.04 -17.23
N GLN A 260 -11.50 3.99 -17.95
CA GLN A 260 -10.54 4.01 -19.07
C GLN A 260 -9.18 4.62 -18.69
N ALA A 261 -8.75 4.42 -17.44
CA ALA A 261 -7.55 5.03 -16.89
C ALA A 261 -6.67 4.02 -16.15
N TRP A 262 -5.38 4.36 -16.06
CA TRP A 262 -4.43 3.64 -15.22
C TRP A 262 -4.36 4.27 -13.83
N TYR A 263 -4.18 3.40 -12.84
CA TYR A 263 -4.01 3.75 -11.44
C TYR A 263 -2.81 2.98 -10.90
N TYR A 264 -2.18 3.51 -9.86
CA TYR A 264 -1.11 2.83 -9.14
C TYR A 264 -1.48 2.67 -7.66
N PHE A 265 -1.23 1.48 -7.13
CA PHE A 265 -1.45 1.17 -5.72
C PHE A 265 -0.11 1.01 -5.02
N LYS A 266 0.11 1.80 -3.97
CA LYS A 266 1.35 1.83 -3.19
C LYS A 266 1.43 0.63 -2.23
N SER A 267 2.50 0.57 -1.45
CA SER A 267 2.61 -0.39 -0.34
C SER A 267 1.39 -0.27 0.59
N GLY A 268 0.83 -1.40 1.02
CA GLY A 268 -0.41 -1.45 1.80
C GLY A 268 -1.69 -1.24 0.97
N GLY A 269 -1.61 -1.10 -0.35
CA GLY A 269 -2.75 -1.03 -1.26
C GLY A 269 -3.43 0.33 -1.40
N TYR A 270 -2.84 1.38 -0.85
CA TYR A 270 -3.38 2.74 -0.97
C TYR A 270 -3.23 3.24 -2.42
N MET A 271 -4.34 3.65 -3.04
CA MET A 271 -4.31 4.31 -4.35
C MET A 271 -3.47 5.60 -4.29
N ALA A 272 -2.55 5.77 -5.24
CA ALA A 272 -1.84 7.02 -5.43
C ALA A 272 -2.81 8.12 -5.90
N LYS A 273 -2.75 9.32 -5.30
CA LYS A 273 -3.52 10.49 -5.76
C LYS A 273 -2.82 11.78 -5.36
N ASN A 274 -2.90 12.79 -6.23
CA ASN A 274 -2.30 14.10 -6.02
C ASN A 274 -0.82 14.02 -5.61
N GLU A 275 -0.09 13.09 -6.23
CA GLU A 275 1.29 12.77 -5.91
C GLU A 275 2.02 12.21 -7.13
N THR A 276 3.35 12.07 -7.02
CA THR A 276 4.21 11.41 -8.00
C THR A 276 4.78 10.14 -7.40
N VAL A 277 4.66 9.00 -8.10
CA VAL A 277 5.24 7.72 -7.68
C VAL A 277 6.10 7.18 -8.81
N ASP A 278 7.39 6.94 -8.55
CA ASP A 278 8.36 6.42 -9.54
C ASP A 278 8.35 7.19 -10.88
N GLY A 279 8.16 8.51 -10.83
CA GLY A 279 8.10 9.39 -12.00
C GLY A 279 6.75 9.43 -12.72
N TYR A 280 5.71 8.79 -12.19
CA TYR A 280 4.35 8.83 -12.73
C TYR A 280 3.47 9.76 -11.88
N GLN A 281 2.84 10.74 -12.53
CA GLN A 281 1.99 11.73 -11.85
C GLN A 281 0.53 11.28 -11.82
N PHE A 282 -0.11 11.43 -10.66
CA PHE A 282 -1.50 11.05 -10.43
C PHE A 282 -2.34 12.26 -10.03
N GLY A 283 -3.48 12.44 -10.70
CA GLY A 283 -4.43 13.51 -10.40
C GLY A 283 -5.13 13.34 -9.06
N SER A 284 -6.00 14.29 -8.72
CA SER A 284 -6.80 14.25 -7.49
C SER A 284 -7.79 13.07 -7.43
N ASP A 285 -8.17 12.53 -8.59
CA ASP A 285 -8.99 11.33 -8.75
C ASP A 285 -8.17 10.03 -8.83
N GLY A 286 -6.84 10.13 -8.67
CA GLY A 286 -5.91 9.01 -8.71
C GLY A 286 -5.57 8.48 -10.10
N LYS A 287 -6.14 9.07 -11.16
CA LYS A 287 -5.79 8.67 -12.52
C LYS A 287 -4.36 9.09 -12.83
N TRP A 288 -3.62 8.18 -13.46
CA TRP A 288 -2.37 8.52 -14.10
C TRP A 288 -2.64 9.52 -15.22
N LEU A 289 -1.90 10.62 -15.22
CA LEU A 289 -2.10 11.74 -16.14
C LEU A 289 -1.51 11.48 -17.54
N GLY A 290 -1.04 10.25 -17.83
CA GLY A 290 -0.51 9.87 -19.14
C GLY A 290 0.92 10.34 -19.40
N GLU A 291 1.49 11.12 -18.48
CA GLU A 291 2.89 11.53 -18.50
C GLU A 291 3.68 10.57 -17.59
N LYS A 292 4.56 9.78 -18.20
CA LYS A 292 5.76 9.33 -17.49
C LYS A 292 6.67 10.53 -17.56
N ALA A 293 7.05 11.13 -16.42
CA ALA A 293 8.15 12.07 -16.42
C ALA A 293 9.33 11.34 -17.07
N THR A 294 9.61 11.66 -18.33
CA THR A 294 10.80 11.18 -18.99
C THR A 294 11.93 11.74 -18.17
N ASN A 295 12.82 10.88 -17.66
CA ASN A 295 14.11 11.29 -17.14
C ASN A 295 14.96 11.91 -18.28
N GLU A 296 14.51 13.02 -18.84
CA GLU A 296 15.41 14.13 -19.04
C GLU A 296 15.26 14.94 -17.76
N ASN A 297 16.05 14.56 -16.74
CA ASN A 297 16.31 15.44 -15.62
C ASN A 297 16.50 16.86 -16.19
N ALA A 298 15.84 17.85 -15.58
CA ALA A 298 15.93 19.23 -16.03
C ALA A 298 17.42 19.60 -16.23
N ALA A 299 17.72 20.42 -17.22
CA ALA A 299 19.10 20.85 -17.44
C ALA A 299 19.66 21.64 -16.24
N TYR A 300 18.77 22.26 -15.46
CA TYR A 300 19.09 23.10 -14.33
C TYR A 300 18.18 22.81 -13.14
N TYR A 301 18.74 22.95 -11.95
CA TYR A 301 18.04 22.82 -10.67
C TYR A 301 18.40 23.99 -9.76
N GLN A 302 17.49 24.38 -8.88
CA GLN A 302 17.70 25.42 -7.88
C GLN A 302 17.81 24.82 -6.48
N VAL A 303 18.73 25.34 -5.66
CA VAL A 303 18.88 24.95 -4.25
C VAL A 303 17.73 25.48 -3.41
N VAL A 304 17.06 24.57 -2.69
CA VAL A 304 15.89 24.86 -1.84
C VAL A 304 16.23 25.28 -0.41
N PRO A 305 17.08 24.56 0.36
CA PRO A 305 17.40 24.96 1.74
C PRO A 305 18.33 26.17 1.79
N VAL A 306 18.44 26.81 2.96
CA VAL A 306 19.33 27.97 3.20
C VAL A 306 20.76 27.70 2.70
N THR A 307 21.27 26.51 3.01
CA THR A 307 22.48 25.96 2.40
C THR A 307 22.29 24.47 2.13
N ALA A 308 22.94 23.96 1.08
CA ALA A 308 22.99 22.54 0.74
C ALA A 308 24.43 22.09 0.50
N ASN A 309 24.75 20.85 0.88
CA ASN A 309 26.09 20.29 0.68
C ASN A 309 26.23 19.65 -0.71
N ILE A 310 27.45 19.69 -1.24
CA ILE A 310 27.85 18.96 -2.44
C ILE A 310 28.78 17.82 -2.01
N TYR A 311 28.56 16.63 -2.54
CA TYR A 311 29.25 15.40 -2.16
C TYR A 311 30.04 14.81 -3.32
N ASN A 312 31.08 14.03 -3.02
CA ASN A 312 31.71 13.16 -4.01
C ASN A 312 30.89 11.86 -4.20
N ALA A 313 31.38 10.94 -5.05
CA ALA A 313 30.70 9.68 -5.34
C ALA A 313 30.56 8.78 -4.09
N ASP A 314 31.50 8.87 -3.16
CA ASP A 314 31.54 8.10 -1.91
C ASP A 314 30.68 8.71 -0.79
N GLY A 315 30.10 9.89 -1.03
CA GLY A 315 29.24 10.59 -0.07
C GLY A 315 29.99 11.51 0.90
N GLU A 316 31.28 11.77 0.67
CA GLU A 316 32.06 12.74 1.44
C GLU A 316 31.76 14.16 0.96
N LYS A 317 31.69 15.11 1.90
CA LYS A 317 31.40 16.51 1.59
C LYS A 317 32.59 17.16 0.86
N LEU A 318 32.30 17.76 -0.29
CA LEU A 318 33.24 18.57 -1.07
C LEU A 318 33.13 20.07 -0.75
N SER A 319 31.90 20.58 -0.69
CA SER A 319 31.61 22.00 -0.41
C SER A 319 30.15 22.17 0.02
N TYR A 320 29.68 23.41 0.11
CA TYR A 320 28.29 23.79 0.37
C TYR A 320 27.93 25.05 -0.42
N ILE A 321 26.66 25.18 -0.83
CA ILE A 321 26.15 26.29 -1.64
C ILE A 321 24.87 26.89 -1.07
N SER A 322 24.61 28.16 -1.38
CA SER A 322 23.49 28.94 -0.84
C SER A 322 22.15 28.66 -1.55
N GLN A 323 21.06 28.90 -0.83
CA GLN A 323 19.69 28.90 -1.36
C GLN A 323 19.58 29.74 -2.64
N GLY A 324 18.80 29.25 -3.60
CA GLY A 324 18.55 29.94 -4.85
C GLY A 324 19.66 29.76 -5.90
N SER A 325 20.83 29.22 -5.52
CA SER A 325 21.89 28.88 -6.47
C SER A 325 21.37 27.92 -7.54
N VAL A 326 21.72 28.17 -8.79
CA VAL A 326 21.32 27.34 -9.93
C VAL A 326 22.46 26.40 -10.30
N VAL A 327 22.23 25.09 -10.16
CA VAL A 327 23.18 24.03 -10.51
C VAL A 327 22.81 23.40 -11.85
N TRP A 328 23.81 22.92 -12.55
CA TRP A 328 23.67 22.27 -13.85
C TRP A 328 23.63 20.78 -13.66
N LEU A 329 22.71 20.08 -14.32
CA LEU A 329 22.76 18.63 -14.35
C LEU A 329 23.96 18.16 -15.17
N ASP A 330 24.79 17.29 -14.58
CA ASP A 330 25.85 16.60 -15.29
C ASP A 330 25.31 15.28 -15.87
N LYS A 331 25.21 15.22 -17.19
CA LYS A 331 24.69 14.04 -17.92
C LYS A 331 25.72 12.95 -18.13
N ASP A 332 27.01 13.24 -17.93
CA ASP A 332 28.10 12.28 -18.10
C ASP A 332 28.27 11.39 -16.86
N ARG A 333 27.73 11.83 -15.72
CA ARG A 333 27.67 11.08 -14.46
C ARG A 333 26.24 10.61 -14.16
N LYS A 334 26.12 9.47 -13.47
CA LYS A 334 24.82 8.86 -13.20
C LYS A 334 24.14 9.52 -11.99
N SER A 335 22.94 10.02 -12.20
CA SER A 335 21.98 10.37 -11.14
C SER A 335 21.13 9.16 -10.76
N ASP A 336 20.59 9.16 -9.54
CA ASP A 336 19.66 8.16 -9.02
C ASP A 336 18.48 8.83 -8.27
N ASP A 337 17.65 8.02 -7.62
CA ASP A 337 16.46 8.47 -6.87
C ASP A 337 16.79 9.35 -5.66
N LYS A 338 18.02 9.27 -5.14
CA LYS A 338 18.46 9.95 -3.91
C LYS A 338 19.38 11.13 -4.18
N ARG A 339 20.12 11.12 -5.29
CA ARG A 339 21.09 12.17 -5.62
C ARG A 339 21.20 12.44 -7.11
N LEU A 340 21.40 13.71 -7.42
CA LEU A 340 21.68 14.19 -8.78
C LEU A 340 23.17 14.48 -8.94
N ALA A 341 23.75 14.00 -10.04
CA ALA A 341 25.05 14.47 -10.49
C ALA A 341 24.92 15.89 -11.04
N ILE A 342 25.64 16.83 -10.45
CA ILE A 342 25.54 18.26 -10.78
C ILE A 342 26.91 18.90 -10.95
N THR A 343 26.92 20.07 -11.61
CA THR A 343 28.06 20.97 -11.69
C THR A 343 27.64 22.39 -11.29
N ILE A 344 28.47 23.07 -10.52
CA ILE A 344 28.25 24.44 -10.06
C ILE A 344 29.57 25.14 -9.79
N SER A 345 29.79 26.31 -10.40
CA SER A 345 30.97 27.15 -10.15
C SER A 345 32.28 26.32 -10.23
N GLY A 346 32.38 25.52 -11.28
CA GLY A 346 33.49 24.62 -11.58
C GLY A 346 33.52 23.30 -10.81
N LEU A 347 32.74 23.15 -9.74
CA LEU A 347 32.70 21.93 -8.93
C LEU A 347 31.70 20.93 -9.49
N SER A 348 32.19 19.75 -9.87
CA SER A 348 31.38 18.58 -10.20
C SER A 348 31.22 17.67 -8.98
N GLY A 349 29.97 17.38 -8.60
CA GLY A 349 29.66 16.55 -7.45
C GLY A 349 28.24 16.02 -7.47
N TYR A 350 27.73 15.60 -6.31
CA TYR A 350 26.38 15.10 -6.13
C TYR A 350 25.64 15.92 -5.08
N MET A 351 24.36 16.17 -5.31
CA MET A 351 23.46 16.78 -4.33
C MET A 351 22.23 15.90 -4.15
N LYS A 352 21.61 15.96 -2.97
CA LYS A 352 20.41 15.16 -2.71
C LYS A 352 19.24 15.69 -3.53
N THR A 353 18.37 14.79 -3.97
CA THR A 353 17.16 15.16 -4.72
C THR A 353 16.23 16.05 -3.90
N GLU A 354 16.13 15.85 -2.58
CA GLU A 354 15.32 16.70 -1.69
C GLU A 354 15.82 18.15 -1.52
N ASP A 355 17.09 18.43 -1.84
CA ASP A 355 17.69 19.75 -1.71
C ASP A 355 17.50 20.62 -2.98
N LEU A 356 16.91 20.04 -4.03
CA LEU A 356 16.86 20.62 -5.38
C LEU A 356 15.44 20.70 -5.93
N GLN A 357 15.14 21.82 -6.58
CA GLN A 357 13.92 22.06 -7.35
C GLN A 357 14.25 22.16 -8.83
N GLU A 358 13.49 21.49 -9.69
CA GLU A 358 13.64 21.58 -11.15
C GLU A 358 13.34 22.99 -11.68
N LEU A 359 14.14 23.45 -12.65
CA LEU A 359 13.91 24.70 -13.36
C LEU A 359 13.55 24.45 -14.83
N ASP A 360 12.57 25.19 -15.33
CA ASP A 360 12.19 25.28 -16.73
C ASP A 360 12.92 26.48 -17.36
N ALA A 361 13.95 26.23 -18.17
CA ALA A 361 14.75 27.28 -18.79
C ALA A 361 13.96 28.24 -19.71
N SER A 362 12.72 27.90 -20.09
CA SER A 362 11.84 28.80 -20.85
C SER A 362 11.10 29.82 -19.97
N LYS A 363 11.04 29.60 -18.64
CA LYS A 363 10.29 30.40 -17.67
C LYS A 363 11.18 30.97 -16.58
N ASP A 364 12.11 30.17 -16.09
CA ASP A 364 12.93 30.46 -14.93
C ASP A 364 14.25 31.13 -15.32
N PHE A 365 14.81 31.90 -14.39
CA PHE A 365 16.09 32.56 -14.59
C PHE A 365 17.24 31.55 -14.50
N ILE A 366 18.01 31.43 -15.58
CA ILE A 366 19.26 30.65 -15.61
C ILE A 366 20.43 31.64 -15.67
N PRO A 367 21.41 31.57 -14.75
CA PRO A 367 22.59 32.43 -14.79
C PRO A 367 23.32 32.34 -16.13
N TYR A 368 23.74 33.49 -16.64
CA TYR A 368 24.40 33.63 -17.93
C TYR A 368 25.43 34.75 -17.87
N TYR A 369 26.31 34.78 -18.87
CA TYR A 369 27.29 35.83 -19.04
C TYR A 369 26.98 36.62 -20.32
N GLU A 370 27.27 37.91 -20.33
CA GLU A 370 27.00 38.79 -21.47
C GLU A 370 28.03 39.92 -21.53
N SER A 371 28.39 40.34 -22.74
CA SER A 371 29.24 41.51 -22.96
C SER A 371 28.44 42.71 -23.43
N ASP A 372 28.77 43.89 -22.90
CA ASP A 372 28.26 45.19 -23.38
C ASP A 372 29.18 45.87 -24.41
N GLY A 373 30.27 45.19 -24.82
CA GLY A 373 31.31 45.72 -25.71
C GLY A 373 32.48 46.39 -24.99
N TYR A 374 32.39 46.59 -23.66
CA TYR A 374 33.47 47.11 -22.84
C TYR A 374 33.90 46.11 -21.76
N ARG A 375 32.93 45.46 -21.12
CA ARG A 375 33.12 44.49 -20.05
C ARG A 375 32.30 43.24 -20.33
N PHE A 376 32.64 42.18 -19.62
CA PHE A 376 31.91 40.93 -19.56
C PHE A 376 31.34 40.76 -18.15
N TYR A 377 30.07 40.41 -18.07
CA TYR A 377 29.31 40.38 -16.84
C TYR A 377 28.75 38.98 -16.62
N HIS A 378 28.79 38.51 -15.37
CA HIS A 378 28.01 37.37 -14.92
C HIS A 378 26.67 37.84 -14.34
N TYR A 379 25.56 37.46 -14.94
CA TYR A 379 24.22 37.69 -14.42
C TYR A 379 23.81 36.54 -13.52
N VAL A 380 23.88 36.75 -12.21
CA VAL A 380 23.67 35.72 -11.18
C VAL A 380 22.22 35.64 -10.67
N ALA A 381 21.44 36.70 -10.88
CA ALA A 381 20.01 36.74 -10.58
C ALA A 381 19.31 37.76 -11.49
N GLN A 382 17.98 37.82 -11.45
CA GLN A 382 17.20 38.80 -12.21
C GLN A 382 17.63 40.22 -11.81
N ASN A 383 18.23 40.94 -12.74
CA ASN A 383 18.80 42.30 -12.57
C ASN A 383 20.03 42.42 -11.67
N ALA A 384 20.72 41.32 -11.33
CA ALA A 384 21.98 41.36 -10.59
C ALA A 384 23.13 40.85 -11.46
N SER A 385 24.16 41.68 -11.67
CA SER A 385 25.34 41.32 -12.45
C SER A 385 26.67 41.64 -11.74
N ILE A 386 27.69 40.86 -12.06
CA ILE A 386 29.05 40.97 -11.54
C ILE A 386 29.99 41.19 -12.74
N PRO A 387 30.76 42.29 -12.81
CA PRO A 387 31.81 42.45 -13.82
C PRO A 387 32.93 41.43 -13.58
N VAL A 388 33.26 40.61 -14.58
CA VAL A 388 34.22 39.50 -14.44
C VAL A 388 35.46 39.63 -15.33
N ALA A 389 35.38 40.36 -16.44
CA ALA A 389 36.53 40.62 -17.33
C ALA A 389 36.28 41.82 -18.25
N PRO A 390 37.32 42.33 -18.94
CA PRO A 390 37.15 43.16 -20.13
C PRO A 390 36.49 42.41 -21.29
N HIS A 391 35.90 43.16 -22.23
CA HIS A 391 35.40 42.59 -23.49
C HIS A 391 36.54 42.00 -24.35
N LEU A 392 36.29 40.86 -24.98
CA LEU A 392 37.17 40.24 -25.98
C LEU A 392 36.53 40.30 -27.36
N SER A 393 37.34 40.43 -28.42
CA SER A 393 36.84 40.46 -29.80
C SER A 393 36.08 39.20 -30.23
N ASP A 394 36.31 38.07 -29.54
CA ASP A 394 35.61 36.81 -29.77
C ASP A 394 34.18 36.80 -29.18
N MET A 395 33.84 37.81 -28.36
CA MET A 395 32.50 37.96 -27.77
C MET A 395 31.58 38.78 -28.67
N GLU A 396 30.45 38.21 -29.04
CA GLU A 396 29.32 38.96 -29.57
C GLU A 396 28.61 39.77 -28.45
N VAL A 397 28.47 41.08 -28.65
CA VAL A 397 27.81 42.02 -27.72
C VAL A 397 26.32 41.69 -27.60
N GLY A 398 25.81 41.64 -26.37
CA GLY A 398 24.40 41.32 -26.08
C GLY A 398 24.02 39.85 -26.22
N LYS A 399 24.94 38.97 -26.65
CA LYS A 399 24.71 37.53 -26.66
C LYS A 399 24.89 36.94 -25.26
N LYS A 400 23.96 36.05 -24.88
CA LYS A 400 24.05 35.26 -23.65
C LYS A 400 24.95 34.05 -23.85
N TYR A 401 25.96 33.94 -23.00
CA TYR A 401 26.88 32.82 -22.89
C TYR A 401 26.62 32.07 -21.61
N TYR A 402 26.84 30.76 -21.63
CA TYR A 402 26.63 29.91 -20.46
C TYR A 402 27.88 29.08 -20.22
N SER A 403 28.29 28.98 -18.96
CA SER A 403 29.44 28.21 -18.53
C SER A 403 29.20 27.69 -17.11
N ALA A 404 29.51 26.42 -16.88
CA ALA A 404 29.38 25.80 -15.58
C ALA A 404 30.53 26.16 -14.62
N ASP A 405 31.64 26.69 -15.14
CA ASP A 405 32.83 27.07 -14.37
C ASP A 405 33.20 28.56 -14.42
N GLY A 406 32.56 29.33 -15.31
CA GLY A 406 32.79 30.76 -15.49
C GLY A 406 34.09 31.08 -16.25
N LEU A 407 34.76 30.08 -16.82
CA LEU A 407 36.06 30.21 -17.47
C LEU A 407 36.03 29.68 -18.90
N HIS A 408 35.45 28.52 -19.13
CA HIS A 408 35.39 27.92 -20.46
C HIS A 408 34.03 28.19 -21.07
N PHE A 409 34.04 28.89 -22.21
CA PHE A 409 32.85 29.25 -22.99
C PHE A 409 32.96 28.66 -24.39
N ASP A 410 31.83 28.60 -25.09
CA ASP A 410 31.82 28.25 -26.50
C ASP A 410 32.56 29.34 -27.32
N GLY A 411 33.75 29.00 -27.81
CA GLY A 411 34.59 29.85 -28.65
C GLY A 411 35.72 30.60 -27.96
N PHE A 412 35.72 30.73 -26.62
CA PHE A 412 36.81 31.41 -25.91
C PHE A 412 36.98 30.93 -24.47
N LYS A 413 38.12 31.26 -23.87
CA LYS A 413 38.39 31.10 -22.45
C LYS A 413 38.49 32.47 -21.79
N LEU A 414 37.82 32.64 -20.67
CA LEU A 414 37.87 33.86 -19.86
C LEU A 414 39.04 33.80 -18.89
N GLU A 415 39.80 34.89 -18.84
CA GLU A 415 40.80 35.13 -17.80
C GLU A 415 40.31 36.26 -16.90
N ASN A 416 39.78 35.92 -15.73
CA ASN A 416 39.45 36.92 -14.73
C ASN A 416 40.76 37.42 -14.07
N PRO A 417 41.05 38.73 -14.06
CA PRO A 417 42.34 39.27 -13.62
C PRO A 417 42.73 38.92 -12.18
N PHE A 418 41.76 38.71 -11.29
CA PHE A 418 42.02 38.52 -9.86
C PHE A 418 41.48 37.21 -9.28
N LEU A 419 40.56 36.52 -9.96
CA LEU A 419 39.90 35.32 -9.42
C LEU A 419 40.88 34.20 -9.06
N PHE A 420 41.95 34.04 -9.85
CA PHE A 420 43.00 33.03 -9.64
C PHE A 420 44.37 33.62 -9.35
N LYS A 421 44.45 34.92 -9.01
CA LYS A 421 45.69 35.57 -8.58
C LYS A 421 46.15 34.96 -7.25
N ASP A 422 47.44 34.69 -7.12
CA ASP A 422 48.03 34.32 -5.83
C ASP A 422 47.95 35.52 -4.88
N LEU A 423 47.16 35.37 -3.82
CA LEU A 423 46.91 36.39 -2.82
C LEU A 423 48.10 36.62 -1.90
N THR A 424 49.18 35.86 -2.02
CA THR A 424 50.45 36.14 -1.31
C THR A 424 51.33 37.14 -2.02
N GLU A 425 51.02 37.45 -3.30
CA GLU A 425 51.70 38.49 -4.05
C GLU A 425 51.30 39.88 -3.53
N VAL A 426 52.29 40.70 -3.18
CA VAL A 426 52.05 42.07 -2.71
C VAL A 426 51.46 42.96 -3.81
N THR A 427 50.63 43.93 -3.43
CA THR A 427 50.09 44.93 -4.37
C THR A 427 51.12 45.99 -4.72
N ASN A 428 51.10 46.51 -5.96
CA ASN A 428 51.91 47.66 -6.37
C ASN A 428 51.38 49.00 -5.83
N TYR A 429 50.21 49.02 -5.19
CA TYR A 429 49.64 50.22 -4.60
C TYR A 429 50.28 50.56 -3.23
N SER A 430 50.52 51.86 -3.01
CA SER A 430 50.91 52.39 -1.69
C SER A 430 49.69 52.55 -0.78
N ALA A 431 49.93 52.80 0.51
CA ALA A 431 48.88 53.13 1.47
C ALA A 431 48.01 54.30 0.98
N GLU A 432 48.65 55.37 0.51
CA GLU A 432 47.97 56.58 0.02
C GLU A 432 47.17 56.32 -1.24
N ASP A 433 47.60 55.39 -2.10
CA ASP A 433 46.81 54.99 -3.27
C ASP A 433 45.54 54.26 -2.86
N LEU A 434 45.62 53.33 -1.91
CA LEU A 434 44.45 52.62 -1.37
C LEU A 434 43.45 53.57 -0.72
N ASP A 435 43.92 54.59 0.01
CA ASP A 435 43.05 55.59 0.65
C ASP A 435 42.31 56.48 -0.36
N LYS A 436 42.92 56.79 -1.52
CA LYS A 436 42.28 57.62 -2.55
C LYS A 436 41.02 56.98 -3.15
N VAL A 437 40.88 55.65 -3.10
CA VAL A 437 39.79 54.97 -3.80
C VAL A 437 38.42 55.36 -3.27
N PHE A 438 38.30 55.67 -1.98
CA PHE A 438 37.04 56.08 -1.36
C PHE A 438 36.50 57.36 -1.98
N SER A 439 37.35 58.38 -2.12
CA SER A 439 36.97 59.62 -2.81
C SER A 439 36.68 59.41 -4.29
N LEU A 440 37.47 58.59 -4.99
CA LEU A 440 37.27 58.31 -6.43
C LEU A 440 35.96 57.55 -6.73
N LEU A 441 35.44 56.82 -5.74
CA LEU A 441 34.18 56.09 -5.82
C LEU A 441 33.01 56.83 -5.17
N ASN A 442 33.21 58.06 -4.68
CA ASN A 442 32.24 58.83 -3.90
C ASN A 442 31.66 58.03 -2.73
N ILE A 443 32.54 57.41 -1.94
CA ILE A 443 32.19 56.64 -0.76
C ILE A 443 32.49 57.49 0.47
N ASP A 444 31.43 57.96 1.12
CA ASP A 444 31.52 58.75 2.34
C ASP A 444 31.15 57.92 3.58
N ASN A 445 31.57 58.40 4.76
CA ASN A 445 31.25 57.82 6.07
C ASN A 445 31.68 56.35 6.23
N SER A 446 32.75 55.97 5.55
CA SER A 446 33.36 54.64 5.67
C SER A 446 34.30 54.60 6.86
N LEU A 447 34.23 53.56 7.69
CA LEU A 447 35.26 53.33 8.71
C LEU A 447 36.58 52.80 8.12
N LEU A 448 36.58 52.38 6.85
CA LEU A 448 37.76 51.90 6.14
C LEU A 448 38.54 53.03 5.46
N GLU A 449 38.04 54.27 5.47
CA GLU A 449 38.80 55.42 4.98
C GLU A 449 40.05 55.66 5.87
N ASN A 450 41.14 56.10 5.23
CA ASN A 450 42.44 56.32 5.90
C ASN A 450 42.96 55.05 6.62
N LYS A 451 42.73 53.87 6.03
CA LYS A 451 43.24 52.57 6.52
C LYS A 451 44.25 51.94 5.57
N GLY A 452 44.65 52.63 4.51
CA GLY A 452 45.66 52.15 3.56
C GLY A 452 46.94 51.72 4.25
N ALA A 453 47.42 52.47 5.24
CA ALA A 453 48.59 52.10 6.03
C ALA A 453 48.41 50.78 6.79
N THR A 454 47.25 50.59 7.41
CA THR A 454 46.91 49.36 8.14
C THR A 454 46.80 48.15 7.21
N PHE A 455 46.24 48.32 6.01
CA PHE A 455 46.21 47.26 5.00
C PHE A 455 47.61 46.89 4.50
N LYS A 456 48.51 47.87 4.31
CA LYS A 456 49.91 47.62 3.96
C LYS A 456 50.69 46.95 5.09
N GLU A 457 50.46 47.35 6.34
CA GLU A 457 51.02 46.66 7.51
C GLU A 457 50.55 45.20 7.55
N ALA A 458 49.27 44.94 7.31
CA ALA A 458 48.72 43.59 7.25
C ALA A 458 49.35 42.76 6.12
N GLU A 459 49.58 43.36 4.95
CA GLU A 459 50.26 42.71 3.83
C GLU A 459 51.71 42.35 4.15
N GLU A 460 52.47 43.29 4.72
CA GLU A 460 53.86 43.06 5.11
C GLU A 460 53.99 41.98 6.18
N HIS A 461 53.10 41.97 7.17
CA HIS A 461 53.16 41.05 8.31
C HIS A 461 52.64 39.65 7.95
N TYR A 462 51.49 39.57 7.25
CA TYR A 462 50.81 38.29 7.00
C TYR A 462 51.05 37.74 5.60
N HIS A 463 51.75 38.48 4.73
CA HIS A 463 51.99 38.11 3.32
C HIS A 463 50.67 37.84 2.59
N ILE A 464 49.74 38.81 2.69
CA ILE A 464 48.45 38.78 2.01
C ILE A 464 48.24 40.11 1.30
N ASN A 465 47.94 40.05 0.00
CA ASN A 465 47.71 41.18 -0.87
C ASN A 465 46.74 42.23 -0.26
N ALA A 466 47.21 43.46 -0.07
CA ALA A 466 46.46 44.54 0.57
C ALA A 466 45.26 45.01 -0.26
N LEU A 467 45.35 44.95 -1.59
CA LEU A 467 44.23 45.26 -2.48
C LEU A 467 43.09 44.24 -2.29
N TYR A 468 43.42 42.95 -2.14
CA TYR A 468 42.46 41.92 -1.78
C TYR A 468 41.85 42.16 -0.40
N LEU A 469 42.66 42.48 0.63
CA LEU A 469 42.15 42.74 1.97
C LEU A 469 41.17 43.92 1.99
N LEU A 470 41.47 44.98 1.23
CA LEU A 470 40.55 46.10 1.03
C LEU A 470 39.27 45.67 0.29
N ALA A 471 39.40 44.93 -0.80
CA ALA A 471 38.24 44.47 -1.58
C ALA A 471 37.32 43.54 -0.78
N HIS A 472 37.91 42.64 0.01
CA HIS A 472 37.19 41.72 0.88
C HIS A 472 36.46 42.48 1.98
N SER A 473 37.16 43.32 2.73
CA SER A 473 36.52 44.13 3.75
C SER A 473 35.44 45.04 3.17
N ALA A 474 35.65 45.61 2.00
CA ALA A 474 34.66 46.43 1.32
C ALA A 474 33.39 45.65 0.94
N LEU A 475 33.52 44.41 0.44
CA LEU A 475 32.37 43.59 0.09
C LEU A 475 31.54 43.23 1.32
N GLU A 476 32.19 42.71 2.36
CA GLU A 476 31.52 42.15 3.55
C GLU A 476 30.94 43.22 4.50
N SER A 477 31.37 44.47 4.36
CA SER A 477 30.95 45.57 5.24
C SER A 477 30.22 46.71 4.55
N ASP A 478 29.82 46.54 3.29
CA ASP A 478 29.28 47.61 2.44
C ASP A 478 30.21 48.85 2.45
N TRP A 479 31.46 48.64 2.07
CA TRP A 479 32.53 49.63 2.08
C TRP A 479 32.72 50.29 3.44
N GLY A 480 32.65 49.53 4.54
CA GLY A 480 32.85 50.01 5.89
C GLY A 480 31.66 50.77 6.50
N ARG A 481 30.47 50.67 5.89
CA ARG A 481 29.27 51.44 6.29
C ARG A 481 28.21 50.62 7.01
N SER A 482 28.27 49.29 6.90
CA SER A 482 27.34 48.36 7.53
C SER A 482 27.27 48.54 9.05
N LYS A 483 26.07 48.39 9.61
CA LYS A 483 25.83 48.48 11.06
C LYS A 483 26.65 47.45 11.84
N ILE A 484 26.78 46.21 11.33
CA ILE A 484 27.55 45.15 12.00
C ILE A 484 29.03 45.54 12.06
N ALA A 485 29.56 46.06 10.95
CA ALA A 485 30.95 46.50 10.88
C ALA A 485 31.23 47.64 11.87
N LYS A 486 30.29 48.59 12.00
CA LYS A 486 30.37 49.70 12.97
C LYS A 486 30.28 49.24 14.43
N ASP A 487 29.37 48.30 14.73
CA ASP A 487 29.12 47.87 16.11
C ASP A 487 30.14 46.84 16.62
N LYS A 488 30.73 46.05 15.71
CA LYS A 488 31.63 44.94 16.06
C LYS A 488 33.08 45.08 15.56
N ASN A 489 33.39 46.10 14.78
CA ASN A 489 34.67 46.25 14.07
C ASN A 489 35.07 44.99 13.27
N ASN A 490 34.08 44.26 12.75
CA ASN A 490 34.28 43.07 11.93
C ASN A 490 33.89 43.38 10.49
N PHE A 491 34.90 43.71 9.69
CA PHE A 491 34.72 44.17 8.32
C PHE A 491 34.81 43.05 7.29
N PHE A 492 35.20 41.84 7.69
CA PHE A 492 35.45 40.69 6.81
C PHE A 492 34.42 39.56 6.98
N GLY A 493 33.37 39.78 7.77
CA GLY A 493 32.33 38.76 7.99
C GLY A 493 32.81 37.51 8.74
N ILE A 494 33.94 37.59 9.47
CA ILE A 494 34.53 36.41 10.13
C ILE A 494 33.54 35.84 11.16
N THR A 495 33.23 34.55 10.99
CA THR A 495 32.25 33.74 11.75
C THR A 495 30.79 34.20 11.70
N ALA A 496 30.41 35.06 10.76
CA ALA A 496 29.01 35.47 10.56
C ALA A 496 28.23 34.41 9.76
N TYR A 497 27.71 33.38 10.43
CA TYR A 497 26.92 32.33 9.77
C TYR A 497 25.57 32.84 9.26
N ASP A 498 25.12 32.35 8.10
CA ASP A 498 23.88 32.74 7.41
C ASP A 498 22.62 32.72 8.31
N THR A 499 22.57 31.83 9.31
CA THR A 499 21.42 31.68 10.23
C THR A 499 21.42 32.67 11.39
N THR A 500 22.57 33.21 11.78
CA THR A 500 22.73 34.09 12.96
C THR A 500 23.86 35.13 12.77
N PRO A 501 23.87 35.91 11.68
CA PRO A 501 25.04 36.68 11.26
C PRO A 501 25.49 37.72 12.32
N TYR A 502 24.53 38.42 12.94
CA TYR A 502 24.85 39.41 13.99
C TYR A 502 25.39 38.77 15.27
N LEU A 503 24.86 37.61 15.70
CA LEU A 503 25.24 36.97 16.96
C LEU A 503 26.59 36.25 16.85
N SER A 504 26.88 35.65 15.70
CA SER A 504 28.06 34.81 15.48
C SER A 504 29.31 35.59 15.04
N ALA A 505 29.14 36.81 14.53
CA ALA A 505 30.27 37.65 14.12
C ALA A 505 31.20 37.98 15.31
N LYS A 506 32.51 37.73 15.12
CA LYS A 506 33.56 38.10 16.07
C LYS A 506 33.61 39.62 16.28
N THR A 507 33.94 40.08 17.49
CA THR A 507 34.10 41.51 17.83
C THR A 507 35.58 41.86 18.01
N PHE A 508 35.99 43.04 17.54
CA PHE A 508 37.34 43.59 17.71
C PHE A 508 37.32 44.96 18.40
N ASP A 509 38.41 45.33 19.08
CA ASP A 509 38.47 46.56 19.89
C ASP A 509 38.36 47.84 19.04
N ASP A 510 39.00 47.85 17.87
CA ASP A 510 39.04 48.97 16.92
C ASP A 510 39.19 48.47 15.48
N VAL A 511 39.06 49.38 14.51
CA VAL A 511 39.09 49.06 13.07
C VAL A 511 40.44 48.45 12.66
N ASP A 512 41.55 48.99 13.18
CA ASP A 512 42.89 48.57 12.78
C ASP A 512 43.21 47.15 13.25
N LYS A 513 42.90 46.85 14.51
CA LYS A 513 42.97 45.49 15.06
C LYS A 513 42.00 44.54 14.37
N GLY A 514 40.85 45.04 13.91
CA GLY A 514 39.91 44.30 13.09
C GLY A 514 40.55 43.83 11.78
N ILE A 515 41.21 44.74 11.05
CA ILE A 515 41.90 44.45 9.79
C ILE A 515 43.07 43.49 10.02
N LEU A 516 43.96 43.77 10.98
CA LEU A 516 45.12 42.93 11.28
C LEU A 516 44.69 41.54 11.79
N GLY A 517 43.68 41.49 12.66
CA GLY A 517 43.15 40.25 13.20
C GLY A 517 42.43 39.40 12.16
N ALA A 518 41.72 40.03 11.22
CA ALA A 518 41.10 39.34 10.10
C ALA A 518 42.15 38.78 9.14
N SER A 519 43.17 39.57 8.82
CA SER A 519 44.29 39.17 7.96
C SER A 519 45.03 37.96 8.54
N LYS A 520 45.33 37.98 9.85
CA LYS A 520 45.88 36.83 10.57
C LYS A 520 45.00 35.58 10.43
N TRP A 521 43.69 35.74 10.62
CA TRP A 521 42.77 34.62 10.53
C TRP A 521 42.70 34.03 9.11
N ILE A 522 42.67 34.88 8.08
CA ILE A 522 42.73 34.43 6.68
C ILE A 522 44.05 33.69 6.40
N LYS A 523 45.18 34.22 6.90
CA LYS A 523 46.50 33.59 6.78
C LYS A 523 46.49 32.16 7.32
N GLU A 524 46.08 32.00 8.57
CA GLU A 524 46.15 30.72 9.30
C GLU A 524 45.12 29.69 8.82
N ASN A 525 43.96 30.13 8.34
CA ASN A 525 42.83 29.24 8.01
C ASN A 525 42.68 28.96 6.52
N TYR A 526 43.28 29.76 5.64
CA TYR A 526 43.18 29.58 4.19
C TYR A 526 44.54 29.51 3.53
N ILE A 527 45.34 30.58 3.60
CA ILE A 527 46.61 30.69 2.88
C ILE A 527 47.57 29.56 3.31
N ASP A 528 47.79 29.39 4.62
CA ASP A 528 48.67 28.34 5.18
C ASP A 528 48.12 26.92 5.01
N ARG A 529 46.87 26.81 4.57
CA ARG A 529 46.21 25.53 4.25
C ARG A 529 46.11 25.29 2.74
N GLY A 530 46.85 26.07 1.94
CA GLY A 530 46.95 25.90 0.49
C GLY A 530 45.81 26.53 -0.31
N ARG A 531 44.95 27.34 0.31
CA ARG A 531 43.91 28.12 -0.39
C ARG A 531 44.42 29.54 -0.65
N THR A 532 45.33 29.68 -1.61
CA THR A 532 46.09 30.93 -1.85
C THR A 532 45.44 31.89 -2.85
N PHE A 533 44.25 31.60 -3.37
CA PHE A 533 43.53 32.43 -4.32
C PHE A 533 42.02 32.40 -4.05
N LEU A 534 41.26 33.36 -4.60
CA LEU A 534 39.81 33.49 -4.38
C LEU A 534 39.07 32.24 -4.87
N GLY A 535 39.19 31.97 -6.16
CA GLY A 535 38.66 30.81 -6.85
C GLY A 535 37.14 30.69 -6.83
N ASN A 536 36.70 29.47 -7.04
CA ASN A 536 35.31 29.07 -7.25
C ASN A 536 34.97 27.87 -6.33
N LYS A 537 33.88 27.14 -6.59
CA LYS A 537 33.54 26.00 -5.73
C LYS A 537 34.45 24.79 -5.91
N ALA A 538 35.24 24.73 -6.98
CA ALA A 538 36.20 23.65 -7.20
C ALA A 538 37.53 23.86 -6.46
N SER A 539 37.99 25.10 -6.35
CA SER A 539 39.31 25.42 -5.78
C SER A 539 39.41 26.85 -5.26
N GLY A 540 40.41 27.12 -4.44
CA GLY A 540 40.59 28.42 -3.79
C GLY A 540 39.79 28.56 -2.49
N MET A 541 39.72 29.78 -1.97
CA MET A 541 39.06 30.09 -0.70
C MET A 541 37.54 29.81 -0.75
N ASN A 542 36.90 30.06 -1.89
CA ASN A 542 35.45 29.98 -2.06
C ASN A 542 34.86 28.55 -1.87
N VAL A 543 35.71 27.51 -1.89
CA VAL A 543 35.29 26.15 -1.55
C VAL A 543 34.72 26.07 -0.14
N GLU A 544 35.31 26.80 0.81
CA GLU A 544 35.02 26.68 2.24
C GLU A 544 34.59 28.00 2.90
N TYR A 545 34.87 29.16 2.28
CA TYR A 545 34.65 30.47 2.89
C TYR A 545 33.18 30.89 2.95
N ALA A 546 32.47 30.82 1.81
CA ALA A 546 31.11 31.33 1.68
C ALA A 546 30.19 30.27 1.07
N SER A 547 28.90 30.31 1.39
CA SER A 547 27.88 29.50 0.68
C SER A 547 27.64 30.01 -0.74
N ASP A 548 27.79 31.32 -0.98
CA ASP A 548 27.65 31.92 -2.30
C ASP A 548 28.69 31.36 -3.31
N PRO A 549 28.25 30.63 -4.37
CA PRO A 549 29.16 30.06 -5.36
C PRO A 549 30.01 31.10 -6.11
N TYR A 550 29.60 32.36 -6.13
CA TYR A 550 30.22 33.44 -6.87
C TYR A 550 30.85 34.50 -5.97
N TRP A 551 31.05 34.20 -4.68
CA TRP A 551 31.75 35.08 -3.74
C TRP A 551 33.14 35.50 -4.27
N GLY A 552 33.92 34.56 -4.81
CA GLY A 552 35.23 34.85 -5.39
C GLY A 552 35.16 35.84 -6.57
N GLU A 553 34.16 35.70 -7.45
CA GLU A 553 33.93 36.65 -8.55
C GLU A 553 33.53 38.03 -8.03
N LYS A 554 32.70 38.10 -6.98
CA LYS A 554 32.32 39.38 -6.35
C LYS A 554 33.55 40.11 -5.80
N ILE A 555 34.41 39.42 -5.06
CA ILE A 555 35.66 40.00 -4.53
C ILE A 555 36.56 40.46 -5.68
N ALA A 556 36.78 39.61 -6.68
CA ALA A 556 37.58 39.94 -7.85
C ALA A 556 37.03 41.18 -8.58
N SER A 557 35.71 41.31 -8.70
CA SER A 557 35.06 42.48 -9.32
C SER A 557 35.32 43.78 -8.53
N VAL A 558 35.39 43.70 -7.20
CA VAL A 558 35.75 44.84 -6.35
C VAL A 558 37.22 45.20 -6.54
N MET A 559 38.12 44.20 -6.60
CA MET A 559 39.54 44.42 -6.92
C MET A 559 39.71 45.08 -8.28
N MET A 560 39.00 44.60 -9.32
CA MET A 560 38.98 45.22 -10.66
C MET A 560 38.52 46.67 -10.61
N LYS A 561 37.44 46.96 -9.87
CA LYS A 561 36.89 48.32 -9.74
C LYS A 561 37.87 49.27 -9.05
N ILE A 562 38.54 48.82 -7.98
CA ILE A 562 39.57 49.60 -7.28
C ILE A 562 40.75 49.83 -8.23
N ASN A 563 41.25 48.77 -8.86
CA ASN A 563 42.38 48.81 -9.77
C ASN A 563 42.15 49.78 -10.94
N GLU A 564 40.98 49.71 -11.58
CA GLU A 564 40.60 50.63 -12.67
C GLU A 564 40.61 52.09 -12.21
N LYS A 565 40.12 52.39 -10.99
CA LYS A 565 40.12 53.76 -10.46
C LYS A 565 41.49 54.27 -10.05
N LEU A 566 42.38 53.38 -9.63
CA LEU A 566 43.73 53.73 -9.20
C LEU A 566 44.78 53.68 -10.33
N GLY A 567 44.34 53.37 -11.56
CA GLY A 567 45.16 53.47 -12.77
C GLY A 567 45.76 52.17 -13.28
N GLY A 568 45.27 51.01 -12.83
CA GLY A 568 45.59 49.71 -13.43
C GLY A 568 47.02 49.23 -13.19
N LYS A 569 47.55 49.39 -11.97
CA LYS A 569 48.91 48.95 -11.61
C LYS A 569 49.03 47.45 -11.31
N ASP A 570 47.91 46.79 -11.00
CA ASP A 570 47.82 45.38 -10.59
C ASP A 570 46.98 44.51 -11.53
#